data_AF-A0A7C6W4W0-F1
#
_entry.id   AF-A0A7C6W4W0-F1
#
_cell.length_a   1.000
_cell.length_b   1.000
_cell.length_c   1.000
_cell.angle_alpha   90.00
_cell.angle_beta   90.00
_cell.angle_gamma   90.00
#
_symmetry.space_group_name_H-M   'P 1'
#
loop_
_entity.id
_entity.type
_entity.pdbx_description
1 polymer ?
#
loop_
_entity_poly.entity_id
_entity_poly.type
_entity_poly.pdbx_seq_one_letter_code
_entity_poly.pdbx_strand_id
1 'polypeptide(L)'
;MYYTSFIHKTKLKTLLLSLIVSSSCLLAQNEPIIIDTTFLKCEYATNYYTDTLKFKDAIWMGDKFILEVGSKVSKFYSKSTDAYERVRSDPEANAAYQKSLKMPPEAGRGNRPARHSTLVIYSNYPKSKRTIHDAIFFDYYIFEDDNLPQQWTVIADSVKTILGYTCHKATCSYCGRNYEAWYAIDLPVNAGPWKFSGLPGLIMSVQDTKGHYTFEIK
;
A
#
# COMPACT_ATOMS: atom_id res chain seq x y z
N MET A 1 -16.02 1.39 2.23
CA MET A 1 -15.08 0.32 1.84
C MET A 1 -14.43 -0.16 3.13
N TYR A 2 -14.41 -1.47 3.40
CA TYR A 2 -13.85 -2.04 4.64
C TYR A 2 -12.42 -2.52 4.41
N TYR A 3 -11.54 -2.41 5.41
CA TYR A 3 -10.24 -3.09 5.37
C TYR A 3 -10.41 -4.56 5.72
N THR A 4 -10.05 -5.45 4.81
CA THR A 4 -10.05 -6.90 5.02
C THR A 4 -8.63 -7.43 4.98
N SER A 5 -8.19 -8.12 6.05
CA SER A 5 -6.92 -8.88 6.06
C SER A 5 -7.20 -10.37 6.11
N PHE A 6 -6.50 -11.15 5.27
CA PHE A 6 -6.48 -12.60 5.32
C PHE A 6 -5.29 -13.04 6.19
N ILE A 7 -5.51 -13.24 7.50
CA ILE A 7 -4.47 -13.76 8.40
C ILE A 7 -4.56 -15.29 8.42
N HIS A 8 -3.48 -15.98 8.05
CA HIS A 8 -3.32 -17.42 8.29
C HIS A 8 -2.71 -17.62 9.68
N LYS A 9 -3.52 -17.98 10.69
CA LYS A 9 -2.99 -18.35 12.02
C LYS A 9 -2.66 -19.84 12.04
N THR A 10 -1.38 -20.19 12.00
CA THR A 10 -0.91 -21.54 12.32
C THR A 10 -0.94 -21.72 13.84
N LYS A 11 -1.90 -22.48 14.37
CA LYS A 11 -1.87 -22.94 15.77
C LYS A 11 -1.45 -24.41 15.81
N LEU A 12 -0.24 -24.65 16.31
CA LEU A 12 0.26 -25.96 16.73
C LEU A 12 -0.16 -26.21 18.18
N LYS A 13 -1.03 -27.22 18.44
CA LYS A 13 -1.09 -27.95 19.71
C LYS A 13 -1.55 -29.40 19.48
N THR A 14 -0.92 -30.29 20.24
CA THR A 14 -0.76 -31.73 20.08
C THR A 14 -1.93 -32.58 20.65
N LEU A 15 -2.17 -33.73 19.98
CA LEU A 15 -2.62 -35.09 20.43
C LEU A 15 -4.02 -35.38 21.05
N LEU A 16 -4.85 -36.05 20.22
CA LEU A 16 -5.73 -37.26 20.40
C LEU A 16 -6.55 -37.51 21.71
N LEU A 17 -7.89 -37.67 21.60
CA LEU A 17 -8.61 -38.97 21.48
C LEU A 17 -10.17 -38.85 21.29
N SER A 18 -10.68 -39.63 20.32
CA SER A 18 -12.00 -40.30 20.14
C SER A 18 -13.39 -39.59 20.08
N LEU A 19 -14.02 -39.86 18.91
CA LEU A 19 -15.43 -40.19 18.58
C LEU A 19 -16.55 -39.13 18.44
N ILE A 20 -17.03 -39.05 17.19
CA ILE A 20 -18.33 -38.57 16.66
C ILE A 20 -18.65 -37.09 16.91
N VAL A 21 -18.18 -36.24 15.98
CA VAL A 21 -18.90 -35.01 15.60
C VAL A 21 -19.23 -35.13 14.12
N SER A 22 -20.53 -35.21 13.86
CA SER A 22 -21.18 -35.12 12.56
C SER A 22 -20.54 -34.06 11.65
N SER A 23 -20.48 -34.38 10.36
CA SER A 23 -20.01 -33.61 9.22
C SER A 23 -20.43 -32.13 9.18
N SER A 24 -19.79 -31.29 10.00
CA SER A 24 -19.76 -29.85 9.85
C SER A 24 -18.31 -29.36 10.01
N CYS A 25 -17.41 -29.94 9.23
CA CYS A 25 -16.16 -29.29 8.86
C CYS A 25 -16.22 -29.10 7.34
N LEU A 26 -15.80 -27.92 6.86
CA LEU A 26 -16.02 -27.36 5.51
C LEU A 26 -17.36 -26.60 5.45
N LEU A 27 -17.47 -25.38 5.96
CA LEU A 27 -16.74 -24.21 5.49
C LEU A 27 -16.46 -23.25 6.66
N ALA A 28 -15.25 -23.30 7.22
CA ALA A 28 -14.71 -22.08 7.81
C ALA A 28 -14.31 -21.17 6.63
N GLN A 29 -15.29 -20.55 5.97
CA GLN A 29 -15.00 -19.34 5.23
C GLN A 29 -14.54 -18.36 6.29
N ASN A 30 -13.24 -18.14 6.40
CA ASN A 30 -12.72 -17.09 7.27
C ASN A 30 -13.40 -15.80 6.83
N GLU A 31 -14.42 -15.37 7.57
CA GLU A 31 -15.07 -14.10 7.29
C GLU A 31 -13.99 -13.01 7.32
N PRO A 32 -14.04 -12.06 6.37
CA PRO A 32 -13.06 -10.99 6.33
C PRO A 32 -13.09 -10.23 7.66
N ILE A 33 -11.95 -10.22 8.37
CA ILE A 33 -11.83 -9.43 9.59
C ILE A 33 -11.83 -7.96 9.17
N ILE A 34 -12.88 -7.24 9.57
CA ILE A 34 -12.97 -5.78 9.39
C ILE A 34 -12.01 -5.12 10.39
N ILE A 35 -10.94 -4.53 9.88
CA ILE A 35 -9.91 -3.89 10.72
C ILE A 35 -10.32 -2.46 11.10
N ASP A 36 -10.89 -1.70 10.16
CA ASP A 36 -11.35 -0.32 10.34
C ASP A 36 -12.25 0.08 9.14
N THR A 37 -12.83 1.28 9.17
CA THR A 37 -13.63 1.84 8.09
C THR A 37 -12.93 3.05 7.47
N THR A 38 -12.77 3.06 6.15
CA THR A 38 -12.16 4.16 5.41
C THR A 38 -13.09 5.38 5.35
N PHE A 39 -12.60 6.55 5.76
CA PHE A 39 -13.29 7.83 5.57
C PHE A 39 -12.60 8.74 4.53
N LEU A 40 -11.33 8.48 4.22
CA LEU A 40 -10.57 9.21 3.20
C LEU A 40 -9.81 8.24 2.31
N LYS A 41 -9.82 8.48 1.00
CA LYS A 41 -9.08 7.69 0.02
C LYS A 41 -8.35 8.64 -0.94
N CYS A 42 -7.05 8.42 -1.09
CA CYS A 42 -6.15 9.25 -1.90
C CYS A 42 -5.40 8.36 -2.90
N GLU A 43 -5.24 8.82 -4.14
CA GLU A 43 -4.40 8.17 -5.14
C GLU A 43 -3.07 8.93 -5.24
N TYR A 44 -1.96 8.20 -5.25
CA TYR A 44 -0.62 8.74 -5.43
C TYR A 44 0.00 8.16 -6.68
N ALA A 45 0.50 9.04 -7.55
CA ALA A 45 1.49 8.65 -8.56
C ALA A 45 2.84 8.48 -7.86
N THR A 46 3.40 7.27 -7.95
CA THR A 46 4.69 6.93 -7.35
C THR A 46 5.68 6.62 -8.45
N ASN A 47 6.85 7.25 -8.44
CA ASN A 47 7.91 6.91 -9.39
C ASN A 47 9.22 6.63 -8.67
N TYR A 48 9.98 5.66 -9.17
CA TYR A 48 11.29 5.31 -8.65
C TYR A 48 12.27 4.83 -9.73
N TYR A 49 13.55 4.95 -9.43
CA TYR A 49 14.66 4.51 -10.28
C TYR A 49 15.07 3.07 -9.95
N THR A 50 15.21 2.23 -10.97
CA THR A 50 15.68 0.84 -10.80
C THR A 50 17.18 0.74 -10.55
N ASP A 51 17.96 1.66 -11.14
CA ASP A 51 19.41 1.77 -10.94
C ASP A 51 19.78 3.21 -10.58
N THR A 52 20.12 3.43 -9.31
CA THR A 52 20.50 4.77 -8.82
C THR A 52 21.94 5.17 -9.17
N LEU A 53 22.74 4.28 -9.78
CA LEU A 53 24.11 4.54 -10.21
C LEU A 53 24.20 5.01 -11.67
N LYS A 54 23.17 4.79 -12.49
CA LYS A 54 23.10 5.17 -13.92
C LYS A 54 21.98 6.16 -14.22
N PHE A 55 21.99 7.31 -13.54
CA PHE A 55 20.90 8.30 -13.57
C PHE A 55 20.53 8.82 -14.97
N LYS A 56 21.49 8.95 -15.91
CA LYS A 56 21.24 9.49 -17.26
C LYS A 56 20.45 8.53 -18.17
N ASP A 57 20.52 7.22 -17.91
CA ASP A 57 19.93 6.17 -18.74
C ASP A 57 18.88 5.34 -17.98
N ALA A 58 18.54 5.75 -16.75
CA ALA A 58 17.67 4.97 -15.89
C ALA A 58 16.22 4.99 -16.36
N ILE A 59 15.61 3.80 -16.38
CA ILE A 59 14.20 3.62 -16.68
C ILE A 59 13.40 4.00 -15.44
N TRP A 60 12.43 4.90 -15.62
CA TRP A 60 11.46 5.23 -14.59
C TRP A 60 10.45 4.09 -14.48
N MET A 61 10.31 3.55 -13.27
CA MET A 61 9.19 2.68 -12.94
C MET A 61 8.16 3.49 -12.17
N GLY A 62 6.93 3.47 -12.68
CA GLY A 62 5.80 4.17 -12.08
C GLY A 62 4.71 3.19 -11.65
N ASP A 63 4.09 3.46 -10.51
CA ASP A 63 2.86 2.78 -10.11
C ASP A 63 1.89 3.78 -9.46
N LYS A 64 0.61 3.43 -9.46
CA LYS A 64 -0.42 4.19 -8.75
C LYS A 64 -0.71 3.47 -7.46
N PHE A 65 -0.48 4.15 -6.34
CA PHE A 65 -0.81 3.64 -5.03
C PHE A 65 -2.05 4.31 -4.49
N ILE A 66 -2.82 3.57 -3.71
CA ILE A 66 -3.94 4.08 -2.95
C ILE A 66 -3.52 4.16 -1.49
N LEU A 67 -3.76 5.31 -0.87
CA LEU A 67 -3.82 5.47 0.58
C LEU A 67 -5.29 5.52 0.99
N GLU A 68 -5.73 4.55 1.77
CA GLU A 68 -7.00 4.59 2.48
C GLU A 68 -6.71 4.95 3.94
N VAL A 69 -7.46 5.88 4.50
CA VAL A 69 -7.35 6.32 5.89
C VAL A 69 -8.66 6.07 6.61
N GLY A 70 -8.58 5.30 7.71
CA GLY A 70 -9.65 5.09 8.65
C GLY A 70 -9.39 5.78 9.99
N SER A 71 -10.31 5.59 10.94
CA SER A 71 -10.26 6.22 12.27
C SER A 71 -9.07 5.80 13.14
N LYS A 72 -8.51 4.62 12.87
CA LYS A 72 -7.45 3.97 13.65
C LYS A 72 -6.29 3.51 12.76
N VAL A 73 -6.58 3.07 11.55
CA VAL A 73 -5.62 2.41 10.65
C VAL A 73 -5.61 3.10 9.29
N SER A 74 -4.44 3.21 8.68
CA SER A 74 -4.32 3.52 7.25
C SER A 74 -3.73 2.36 6.48
N LYS A 75 -4.13 2.21 5.22
CA LYS A 75 -3.64 1.18 4.31
C LYS A 75 -3.08 1.83 3.04
N PHE A 76 -1.84 1.52 2.70
CA PHE A 76 -1.20 1.95 1.47
C PHE A 76 -0.89 0.75 0.58
N TYR A 77 -1.35 0.76 -0.68
CA TYR A 77 -1.26 -0.42 -1.56
C TYR A 77 -1.30 -0.07 -3.05
N SER A 78 -0.74 -0.94 -3.91
CA SER A 78 -0.77 -0.75 -5.36
C SER A 78 -2.17 -0.93 -5.95
N LYS A 79 -2.65 0.07 -6.69
CA LYS A 79 -3.95 0.05 -7.39
C LYS A 79 -4.00 -1.05 -8.44
N SER A 80 -2.92 -1.25 -9.18
CA SER A 80 -2.82 -2.23 -10.27
C SER A 80 -2.90 -3.65 -9.73
N THR A 81 -2.12 -3.94 -8.68
CA THR A 81 -2.15 -5.23 -7.99
C THR A 81 -3.49 -5.49 -7.32
N ASP A 82 -4.09 -4.50 -6.67
CA ASP A 82 -5.42 -4.63 -6.08
C ASP A 82 -6.52 -4.93 -7.12
N ALA A 83 -6.45 -4.31 -8.30
CA ALA A 83 -7.33 -4.67 -9.42
C ALA A 83 -7.10 -6.10 -9.90
N TYR A 84 -5.84 -6.53 -9.99
CA TYR A 84 -5.47 -7.90 -10.36
C TYR A 84 -5.99 -8.94 -9.34
N GLU A 85 -5.80 -8.70 -8.04
CA GLU A 85 -6.27 -9.62 -6.99
C GLU A 85 -7.80 -9.70 -6.92
N ARG A 86 -8.53 -8.59 -7.17
CA ARG A 86 -9.99 -8.63 -7.32
C ARG A 86 -10.44 -9.54 -8.47
N VAL A 87 -9.82 -9.40 -9.64
CA VAL A 87 -10.14 -10.28 -10.78
C VAL A 87 -9.83 -11.73 -10.46
N ARG A 88 -8.74 -12.00 -9.73
CA ARG A 88 -8.36 -13.36 -9.34
C ARG A 88 -9.25 -14.00 -8.28
N SER A 89 -9.82 -13.20 -7.39
CA SER A 89 -10.68 -13.69 -6.30
C SER A 89 -12.12 -13.93 -6.74
N ASP A 90 -12.56 -13.27 -7.81
CA ASP A 90 -13.85 -13.54 -8.46
C ASP A 90 -13.73 -14.72 -9.44
N PRO A 91 -14.49 -15.82 -9.26
CA PRO A 91 -14.38 -17.00 -10.12
C PRO A 91 -14.67 -16.74 -11.60
N GLU A 92 -15.67 -15.91 -11.90
CA GLU A 92 -16.10 -15.62 -13.27
C GLU A 92 -15.08 -14.70 -13.97
N ALA A 93 -14.66 -13.64 -13.29
CA ALA A 93 -13.65 -12.73 -13.79
C ALA A 93 -12.30 -13.42 -13.97
N ASN A 94 -11.91 -14.30 -13.04
CA ASN A 94 -10.68 -15.08 -13.17
C ASN A 94 -10.77 -16.06 -14.35
N ALA A 95 -11.90 -16.75 -14.56
CA ALA A 95 -12.08 -17.63 -15.70
C ALA A 95 -11.95 -16.87 -17.04
N ALA A 96 -12.58 -15.68 -17.13
CA ALA A 96 -12.43 -14.79 -18.29
C ALA A 96 -10.98 -14.33 -18.48
N TYR A 97 -10.29 -13.96 -17.39
CA TYR A 97 -8.88 -13.59 -17.41
C TYR A 97 -7.99 -14.73 -17.92
N GLN A 98 -8.16 -15.96 -17.41
CA GLN A 98 -7.40 -17.14 -17.87
C GLN A 98 -7.65 -17.46 -19.34
N LYS A 99 -8.90 -17.32 -19.82
CA LYS A 99 -9.23 -17.48 -21.23
C LYS A 99 -8.48 -16.44 -22.08
N SER A 100 -8.42 -15.20 -21.62
CA SER A 100 -7.70 -14.13 -22.32
C SER A 100 -6.20 -14.41 -22.43
N LEU A 101 -5.56 -14.98 -21.41
CA LEU A 101 -4.12 -15.30 -21.43
C LEU A 101 -3.74 -16.31 -22.53
N LYS A 102 -4.67 -17.16 -22.95
CA LYS A 102 -4.47 -18.18 -23.99
C LYS A 102 -4.75 -17.68 -25.41
N MET A 103 -5.24 -16.44 -25.58
CA MET A 103 -5.50 -15.87 -26.89
C MET A 103 -4.18 -15.48 -27.61
N PRO A 104 -4.11 -15.62 -28.95
CA PRO A 104 -2.93 -15.22 -29.71
C PRO A 104 -2.65 -13.72 -29.56
N PRO A 105 -1.38 -13.27 -29.62
CA PRO A 105 -1.03 -11.85 -29.45
C PRO A 105 -1.76 -10.90 -30.41
N GLU A 106 -2.10 -11.39 -31.61
CA GLU A 106 -2.77 -10.68 -32.69
C GLU A 106 -4.24 -10.37 -32.40
N ALA A 107 -4.89 -11.14 -31.52
CA ALA A 107 -6.28 -10.91 -31.11
C ALA A 107 -6.43 -9.70 -30.15
N GLY A 108 -5.32 -9.01 -29.86
CA GLY A 108 -5.25 -7.93 -28.89
C GLY A 108 -5.23 -8.48 -27.47
N ARG A 109 -4.22 -8.07 -26.68
CA ARG A 109 -4.16 -8.48 -25.27
C ARG A 109 -5.12 -7.71 -24.37
N GLY A 110 -5.85 -6.71 -24.89
CA GLY A 110 -6.77 -5.87 -24.11
C GLY A 110 -6.09 -5.18 -22.91
N ASN A 111 -6.87 -4.46 -22.11
CA ASN A 111 -6.37 -3.89 -20.85
C ASN A 111 -6.50 -4.93 -19.73
N ARG A 112 -5.55 -5.87 -19.66
CA ARG A 112 -5.52 -6.87 -18.58
C ARG A 112 -4.90 -6.26 -17.33
N PRO A 113 -5.54 -6.40 -16.15
CA PRO A 113 -4.86 -6.02 -14.92
C PRO A 113 -3.62 -6.90 -14.75
N ALA A 114 -2.51 -6.26 -14.44
CA ALA A 114 -1.25 -6.90 -14.15
C ALA A 114 -0.82 -6.54 -12.74
N ARG A 115 -0.14 -7.48 -12.10
CA ARG A 115 0.49 -7.24 -10.81
C ARG A 115 1.71 -6.33 -11.03
N HIS A 116 1.73 -5.21 -10.32
CA HIS A 116 2.87 -4.28 -10.29
C HIS A 116 3.59 -4.46 -8.96
N SER A 117 3.55 -3.46 -8.07
CA SER A 117 4.07 -3.62 -6.72
C SER A 117 3.19 -4.52 -5.87
N THR A 118 3.83 -5.36 -5.09
CA THR A 118 3.21 -6.32 -4.17
C THR A 118 3.02 -5.75 -2.77
N LEU A 119 3.54 -4.53 -2.57
CA LEU A 119 3.60 -3.85 -1.30
C LEU A 119 2.19 -3.48 -0.80
N VAL A 120 1.89 -3.91 0.41
CA VAL A 120 0.74 -3.47 1.19
C VAL A 120 1.24 -3.09 2.58
N ILE A 121 0.93 -1.87 3.02
CA ILE A 121 1.33 -1.36 4.33
C ILE A 121 0.06 -1.03 5.11
N TYR A 122 -0.07 -1.60 6.31
CA TYR A 122 -1.06 -1.20 7.30
C TYR A 122 -0.36 -0.45 8.43
N SER A 123 -0.64 0.84 8.58
CA SER A 123 -0.07 1.65 9.66
C SER A 123 -0.99 1.63 10.87
N ASN A 124 -0.40 1.54 12.06
CA ASN A 124 -1.10 1.39 13.34
C ASN A 124 -1.96 0.12 13.45
N TYR A 125 -1.56 -0.94 12.75
CA TYR A 125 -2.14 -2.27 12.86
C TYR A 125 -1.03 -3.33 12.94
N PRO A 126 -0.99 -4.14 14.02
CA PRO A 126 -1.73 -3.93 15.29
C PRO A 126 -1.37 -2.57 15.92
N LYS A 127 -2.12 -2.13 16.94
CA LYS A 127 -1.93 -0.79 17.54
C LYS A 127 -0.45 -0.53 17.86
N SER A 128 0.04 0.65 17.47
CA SER A 128 1.45 1.09 17.58
C SER A 128 2.47 0.29 16.77
N LYS A 129 2.03 -0.59 15.86
CA LYS A 129 2.87 -1.33 14.91
C LYS A 129 2.43 -1.04 13.49
N ARG A 130 3.29 -1.37 12.54
CA ARG A 130 3.01 -1.29 11.11
C ARG A 130 3.28 -2.66 10.49
N THR A 131 2.22 -3.30 10.02
CA THR A 131 2.32 -4.57 9.28
C THR A 131 2.57 -4.27 7.80
N ILE A 132 3.56 -4.95 7.22
CA ILE A 132 3.97 -4.80 5.83
C ILE A 132 3.90 -6.16 5.16
N HIS A 133 3.21 -6.23 4.03
CA HIS A 133 3.21 -7.37 3.14
C HIS A 133 4.01 -6.98 1.91
N ASP A 134 4.99 -7.78 1.55
CA ASP A 134 5.74 -7.56 0.32
C ASP A 134 6.29 -8.86 -0.25
N ALA A 135 6.61 -8.89 -1.54
CA ALA A 135 7.31 -9.99 -2.16
C ALA A 135 8.78 -9.61 -2.36
N ILE A 136 9.68 -10.44 -1.83
CA ILE A 136 11.10 -10.32 -2.09
C ILE A 136 11.47 -11.51 -2.95
N PHE A 137 11.79 -11.24 -4.22
CA PHE A 137 11.94 -12.27 -5.27
C PHE A 137 10.67 -13.13 -5.42
N PHE A 138 10.76 -14.43 -5.11
CA PHE A 138 9.68 -15.40 -5.28
C PHE A 138 8.86 -15.61 -4.01
N ASP A 139 9.33 -15.07 -2.88
CA ASP A 139 8.74 -15.31 -1.56
C ASP A 139 7.95 -14.11 -1.07
N TYR A 140 6.83 -14.40 -0.41
CA TYR A 140 5.96 -13.41 0.20
C TYR A 140 6.25 -13.33 1.69
N TYR A 141 6.46 -12.11 2.17
CA TYR A 141 6.77 -11.84 3.55
C TYR A 141 5.68 -10.96 4.16
N ILE A 142 5.36 -11.27 5.41
CA ILE A 142 4.60 -10.40 6.29
C ILE A 142 5.49 -10.13 7.49
N PHE A 143 5.76 -8.86 7.76
CA PHE A 143 6.58 -8.45 8.89
C PHE A 143 6.06 -7.16 9.51
N GLU A 144 6.53 -6.85 10.72
CA GLU A 144 6.10 -5.69 11.48
C GLU A 144 7.28 -4.79 11.82
N ASP A 145 7.03 -3.48 11.87
CA ASP A 145 7.93 -2.50 12.48
C ASP A 145 7.19 -1.60 13.49
N ASP A 146 7.91 -0.74 14.21
CA ASP A 146 7.39 0.07 15.31
C ASP A 146 6.50 1.26 14.89
N ASN A 147 6.17 1.41 13.61
CA ASN A 147 5.32 2.49 13.09
C ASN A 147 5.72 3.91 13.56
N LEU A 148 7.02 4.13 13.77
CA LEU A 148 7.50 5.42 14.23
C LEU A 148 7.35 6.46 13.10
N PRO A 149 6.77 7.64 13.40
CA PRO A 149 6.70 8.74 12.45
C PRO A 149 8.09 9.32 12.21
N GLN A 150 8.28 9.95 11.06
CA GLN A 150 9.53 10.64 10.75
C GLN A 150 9.64 11.92 11.58
N GLN A 151 10.88 12.28 11.93
CA GLN A 151 11.18 13.53 12.63
C GLN A 151 11.28 14.65 11.61
N TRP A 152 10.19 15.39 11.43
CA TRP A 152 10.07 16.44 10.43
C TRP A 152 10.53 17.80 10.96
N THR A 153 11.30 18.52 10.14
CA THR A 153 11.60 19.93 10.32
C THR A 153 10.69 20.74 9.39
N VAL A 154 9.79 21.54 9.95
CA VAL A 154 8.89 22.41 9.17
C VAL A 154 9.67 23.60 8.62
N ILE A 155 9.44 23.93 7.35
CA ILE A 155 10.05 25.06 6.66
C ILE A 155 8.99 26.15 6.48
N ALA A 156 9.00 27.15 7.37
CA ALA A 156 7.91 28.11 7.55
C ALA A 156 7.55 28.90 6.28
N ASP A 157 8.55 29.35 5.52
CA ASP A 157 8.34 30.29 4.40
C ASP A 157 8.04 29.58 3.06
N SER A 158 7.94 28.25 3.06
CA SER A 158 7.72 27.46 1.86
C SER A 158 6.27 27.03 1.76
N VAL A 159 5.52 27.69 0.87
CA VAL A 159 4.11 27.42 0.58
C VAL A 159 3.93 27.06 -0.89
N LYS A 160 3.10 26.05 -1.17
CA LYS A 160 2.71 25.64 -2.51
C LYS A 160 1.25 25.20 -2.52
N THR A 161 0.53 25.42 -3.62
CA THR A 161 -0.81 24.86 -3.81
C THR A 161 -0.75 23.50 -4.50
N ILE A 162 -1.41 22.48 -3.94
CA ILE A 162 -1.55 21.14 -4.53
C ILE A 162 -3.03 20.75 -4.47
N LEU A 163 -3.64 20.43 -5.62
CA LEU A 163 -5.07 20.12 -5.74
C LEU A 163 -6.00 21.17 -5.07
N GLY A 164 -5.61 22.45 -5.10
CA GLY A 164 -6.35 23.55 -4.48
C GLY A 164 -6.09 23.76 -2.98
N TYR A 165 -5.33 22.88 -2.32
CA TYR A 165 -4.97 23.02 -0.90
C TYR A 165 -3.66 23.77 -0.72
N THR A 166 -3.62 24.66 0.27
CA THR A 166 -2.39 25.31 0.73
C THR A 166 -1.53 24.28 1.45
N CYS A 167 -0.34 24.01 0.92
CA CYS A 167 0.59 23.04 1.46
C CYS A 167 1.86 23.71 1.96
N HIS A 168 2.38 23.20 3.07
CA HIS A 168 3.62 23.66 3.69
C HIS A 168 4.73 22.62 3.49
N LYS A 169 5.97 23.09 3.37
CA LYS A 169 7.12 22.21 3.22
C LYS A 169 7.62 21.71 4.58
N ALA A 170 8.04 20.46 4.62
CA ALA A 170 8.82 19.90 5.71
C ALA A 170 9.95 19.01 5.16
N THR A 171 11.00 18.81 5.93
CA THR A 171 12.11 17.93 5.55
C THR A 171 12.45 16.94 6.66
N CYS A 172 12.98 15.78 6.31
CA CYS A 172 13.47 14.80 7.29
C CYS A 172 14.60 13.94 6.70
N SER A 173 15.37 13.31 7.58
CA SER A 173 16.25 12.19 7.21
C SER A 173 15.61 10.88 7.64
N TYR A 174 15.41 9.95 6.70
CA TYR A 174 14.76 8.67 6.95
C TYR A 174 15.35 7.57 6.06
N CYS A 175 15.64 6.40 6.64
CA CYS A 175 16.19 5.24 5.94
C CYS A 175 17.41 5.57 5.03
N GLY A 176 18.33 6.41 5.51
CA GLY A 176 19.55 6.78 4.79
C GLY A 176 19.36 7.79 3.65
N ARG A 177 18.20 8.43 3.54
CA ARG A 177 17.90 9.47 2.55
C ARG A 177 17.34 10.72 3.20
N ASN A 178 17.51 11.84 2.52
CA ASN A 178 16.87 13.11 2.88
C ASN A 178 15.64 13.28 2.02
N TYR A 179 14.52 13.64 2.65
CA TYR A 179 13.23 13.82 1.99
C TYR A 179 12.71 15.23 2.18
N GLU A 180 11.99 15.70 1.17
CA GLU A 180 11.17 16.89 1.21
C GLU A 180 9.70 16.48 1.04
N ALA A 181 8.84 16.96 1.94
CA ALA A 181 7.42 16.71 1.95
C ALA A 181 6.64 18.01 1.81
N TRP A 182 5.47 17.94 1.17
CA TRP A 182 4.45 18.98 1.19
C TRP A 182 3.19 18.43 1.83
N TYR A 183 2.66 19.12 2.85
CA TYR A 183 1.48 18.67 3.59
C TYR A 183 0.42 19.75 3.71
N ALA A 184 -0.85 19.35 3.71
CA ALA A 184 -2.01 20.25 3.80
C ALA A 184 -2.61 20.22 5.20
N ILE A 185 -2.54 21.33 5.93
CA ILE A 185 -3.08 21.46 7.31
C ILE A 185 -4.62 21.37 7.32
N ASP A 186 -5.26 21.86 6.26
CA ASP A 186 -6.72 21.81 6.07
C ASP A 186 -7.28 20.39 6.00
N LEU A 187 -6.40 19.40 5.77
CA LEU A 187 -6.70 17.98 5.85
C LEU A 187 -5.99 17.39 7.08
N PRO A 188 -6.56 17.48 8.30
CA PRO A 188 -5.89 17.18 9.57
C PRO A 188 -5.78 15.67 9.83
N VAL A 189 -5.17 14.96 8.89
CA VAL A 189 -4.94 13.52 8.91
C VAL A 189 -3.45 13.27 8.93
N ASN A 190 -2.96 12.64 10.00
CA ASN A 190 -1.56 12.25 10.14
C ASN A 190 -1.29 10.97 9.32
N ALA A 191 -1.25 11.12 8.00
CA ALA A 191 -1.01 10.03 7.06
C ALA A 191 -0.32 10.54 5.79
N GLY A 192 0.29 9.62 5.06
CA GLY A 192 1.00 9.91 3.82
C GLY A 192 1.31 8.65 3.03
N PRO A 193 1.93 8.82 1.84
CA PRO A 193 2.30 7.69 1.00
C PRO A 193 3.41 6.85 1.67
N TRP A 194 3.45 5.57 1.31
CA TRP A 194 4.45 4.61 1.81
C TRP A 194 4.45 4.51 3.35
N LYS A 195 5.55 4.90 4.00
CA LYS A 195 5.74 4.87 5.46
C LYS A 195 5.70 6.27 6.09
N PHE A 196 5.41 7.31 5.31
CA PHE A 196 5.52 8.69 5.75
C PHE A 196 4.31 9.13 6.60
N SER A 197 4.60 9.67 7.77
CA SER A 197 3.65 10.22 8.74
C SER A 197 4.38 11.15 9.70
N GLY A 198 3.66 11.83 10.59
CA GLY A 198 4.19 12.70 11.64
C GLY A 198 3.94 14.20 11.43
N LEU A 199 3.32 14.58 10.31
CA LEU A 199 2.94 15.96 10.03
C LEU A 199 1.51 16.24 10.49
N PRO A 200 1.16 17.49 10.83
CA PRO A 200 -0.17 17.84 11.36
C PRO A 200 -1.29 17.83 10.30
N GLY A 201 -0.99 17.41 9.07
CA GLY A 201 -1.95 17.26 7.99
C GLY A 201 -1.48 16.25 6.94
N LEU A 202 -2.35 15.96 5.97
CA LEU A 202 -2.11 14.96 4.95
C LEU A 202 -0.86 15.30 4.13
N ILE A 203 0.04 14.34 3.98
CA ILE A 203 1.22 14.48 3.11
C ILE A 203 0.76 14.37 1.65
N MET A 204 0.70 15.51 0.97
CA MET A 204 0.24 15.63 -0.42
C MET A 204 1.32 15.20 -1.42
N SER A 205 2.59 15.43 -1.09
CA SER A 205 3.71 14.89 -1.85
C SER A 205 4.94 14.68 -0.98
N VAL A 206 5.78 13.73 -1.39
CA VAL A 206 7.10 13.49 -0.83
C VAL A 206 8.05 13.10 -1.94
N GLN A 207 9.29 13.58 -1.87
CA GLN A 207 10.38 13.08 -2.70
C GLN A 207 11.70 13.07 -1.95
N ASP A 208 12.62 12.17 -2.31
CA ASP A 208 14.00 12.32 -1.83
C ASP A 208 14.69 13.48 -2.55
N THR A 209 15.71 14.07 -1.94
CA THR A 209 16.39 15.27 -2.49
C THR A 209 17.08 15.04 -3.83
N LYS A 210 17.28 13.77 -4.22
CA LYS A 210 17.82 13.38 -5.53
C LYS A 210 16.74 13.06 -6.56
N GLY A 211 15.45 13.06 -6.17
CA GLY A 211 14.33 12.72 -7.05
C GLY A 211 14.26 11.25 -7.46
N HIS A 212 15.00 10.37 -6.77
CA HIS A 212 15.01 8.92 -7.02
C HIS A 212 13.70 8.24 -6.61
N TYR A 213 12.97 8.82 -5.66
CA TYR A 213 11.67 8.37 -5.21
C TYR A 213 10.77 9.59 -5.13
N THR A 214 9.64 9.54 -5.83
CA THR A 214 8.62 10.58 -5.80
C THR A 214 7.25 9.97 -5.54
N PHE A 215 6.46 10.66 -4.71
CA PHE A 215 5.08 10.34 -4.41
C PHE A 215 4.29 11.63 -4.51
N GLU A 216 3.33 11.69 -5.42
CA GLU A 216 2.51 12.88 -5.64
C GLU A 216 1.04 12.49 -5.70
N ILE A 217 0.22 13.14 -4.87
CA ILE A 217 -1.23 12.93 -4.88
C ILE A 217 -1.84 13.38 -6.23
N LYS A 218 -2.85 12.65 -6.70
CA LYS A 218 -3.55 12.89 -7.97
C LYS A 218 -5.05 13.04 -7.77
#